data_AF-A0A9E7UA24-F1
#
_entry.id   AF-A0A9E7UA24-F1
#
_cell.length_a   1.000
_cell.length_b   1.000
_cell.length_c   1.000
_cell.angle_alpha   90.00
_cell.angle_beta   90.00
_cell.angle_gamma   90.00
#
_symmetry.space_group_name_H-M   'P 1'
#
loop_
_entity.id
_entity.type
_entity.pdbx_description
1 polymer ?
#
loop_
_entity_poly.entity_id
_entity_poly.type
_entity_poly.pdbx_seq_one_letter_code
_entity_poly.pdbx_strand_id
1 'polypeptide(L)'
;MTAPDPQPYDHYRAADGGPLPAGTYRVVGTRDGVTLLYVTDDGGRRVHAGRLERVDRATLADLTPVEGPDDDADIGTALYYSARAVPGNLVARPVQVTLAVALFALSVVGPGVVSLPPLAFEAAEVLAALALGTAAAGLPRTGR
;
A
#
# COMPACT_ATOMS: atom_id res chain seq x y z
N MET A 1 -11.79 9.17 32.18
CA MET A 1 -11.54 8.42 30.94
C MET A 1 -10.03 8.32 30.81
N THR A 2 -9.45 7.13 30.97
CA THR A 2 -8.01 6.92 30.78
C THR A 2 -7.73 6.97 29.28
N ALA A 3 -6.72 7.72 28.84
CA ALA A 3 -6.31 7.72 27.44
C ALA A 3 -5.96 6.28 27.00
N PRO A 4 -6.27 5.88 25.76
CA PRO A 4 -5.92 4.56 25.24
C PRO A 4 -4.39 4.32 25.33
N ASP A 5 -3.99 3.08 25.57
CA ASP A 5 -2.56 2.70 25.63
C ASP A 5 -1.95 2.85 24.23
N PRO A 6 -0.81 3.56 24.06
CA PRO A 6 -0.19 3.79 22.76
C PRO A 6 0.09 2.49 22.03
N GLN A 7 -0.28 2.42 20.75
CA GLN A 7 0.01 1.31 19.87
C GLN A 7 1.12 1.68 18.88
N PRO A 8 1.90 0.69 18.41
CA PRO A 8 2.76 0.91 17.24
C PRO A 8 1.96 1.53 16.09
N TYR A 9 2.58 2.45 15.37
CA TYR A 9 1.99 3.29 14.31
C TYR A 9 1.11 4.46 14.76
N ASP A 10 0.79 4.61 16.04
CA ASP A 10 0.16 5.85 16.52
C ASP A 10 1.10 7.04 16.32
N HIS A 11 0.52 8.20 15.99
CA HIS A 11 1.27 9.43 15.77
C HIS A 11 0.99 10.48 16.85
N TYR A 12 2.05 11.17 17.24
CA TYR A 12 2.02 12.21 18.26
C TYR A 12 2.80 13.44 17.77
N ARG A 13 2.28 14.62 18.06
CA ARG A 13 2.90 15.90 17.74
C ARG A 13 3.50 16.54 18.99
N ALA A 14 4.77 16.91 18.91
CA ALA A 14 5.43 17.76 19.89
C ALA A 14 5.33 19.21 19.45
N ALA A 15 4.93 20.09 20.37
CA ALA A 15 4.92 21.53 20.16
C ALA A 15 6.32 22.13 20.36
N ASP A 16 6.54 23.32 19.82
CA ASP A 16 7.77 24.07 20.08
C ASP A 16 7.91 24.42 21.55
N GLY A 17 9.14 24.31 22.07
CA GLY A 17 9.44 24.42 23.50
C GLY A 17 8.97 23.25 24.38
N GLY A 18 8.48 22.16 23.78
CA GLY A 18 8.08 20.94 24.48
C GLY A 18 9.26 20.05 24.92
N PRO A 19 8.95 18.88 25.52
CA PRO A 19 9.97 17.93 25.98
C PRO A 19 10.75 17.27 24.82
N LEU A 20 10.22 17.35 23.60
CA LEU A 20 10.84 16.87 22.37
C LEU A 20 10.93 18.01 21.36
N PRO A 21 11.88 17.95 20.40
CA PRO A 21 11.89 18.88 19.27
C PRO A 21 10.53 18.92 18.55
N ALA A 22 10.10 20.11 18.15
CA ALA A 22 8.83 20.30 17.47
C ALA A 22 8.74 19.44 16.19
N GLY A 23 7.59 18.81 16.00
CA GLY A 23 7.30 17.95 14.84
C GLY A 23 6.48 16.72 15.19
N THR A 24 6.34 15.80 14.24
CA THR A 24 5.50 14.60 14.38
C THR A 24 6.36 13.37 14.56
N TYR A 25 5.91 12.50 15.47
CA TYR A 25 6.57 11.27 15.86
C TYR A 25 5.62 10.08 15.67
N ARG A 26 6.15 8.92 15.32
CA ARG A 26 5.41 7.65 15.23
C ARG A 26 5.88 6.69 16.29
N VAL A 27 4.96 6.01 16.98
CA VAL A 27 5.31 4.93 17.91
C VAL A 27 5.85 3.74 17.12
N VAL A 28 7.04 3.27 17.50
CA VAL A 28 7.69 2.08 16.91
C VAL A 28 7.91 0.96 17.94
N GLY A 29 7.64 1.21 19.23
CA GLY A 29 7.71 0.18 20.26
C GLY A 29 7.24 0.66 21.63
N THR A 30 6.75 -0.26 22.47
CA THR A 30 6.10 0.03 23.76
C THR A 30 6.59 -0.84 24.93
N ARG A 31 7.64 -1.64 24.72
CA ARG A 31 8.03 -2.73 25.63
C ARG A 31 8.64 -2.27 26.96
N ASP A 32 9.48 -1.24 26.96
CA ASP A 32 10.05 -0.63 28.18
C ASP A 32 10.00 0.90 28.08
N GLY A 33 8.79 1.44 28.13
CA GLY A 33 8.49 2.83 27.74
C GLY A 33 8.12 2.92 26.26
N VAL A 34 7.91 4.14 25.77
CA VAL A 34 7.49 4.38 24.39
C VAL A 34 8.68 4.83 23.57
N THR A 35 8.93 4.13 22.47
CA THR A 35 9.96 4.51 21.48
C THR A 35 9.27 5.17 20.31
N LEU A 36 9.68 6.41 20.04
CA LEU A 36 9.13 7.30 19.04
C LEU A 36 10.15 7.51 17.91
N LEU A 37 9.70 7.44 16.67
CA LEU A 37 10.47 7.79 15.49
C LEU A 37 10.06 9.20 15.04
N TYR A 38 11.01 10.10 14.87
CA TYR A 38 10.75 11.43 14.30
C TYR A 38 10.48 11.34 12.79
N VAL A 39 9.29 11.75 12.36
CA VAL A 39 8.78 11.55 10.98
C VAL A 39 8.68 12.85 10.20
N THR A 40 8.22 13.94 10.84
CA THR A 40 8.13 15.25 10.19
C THR A 40 8.65 16.38 11.07
N ASP A 41 9.18 17.42 10.46
CA ASP A 41 9.48 18.68 11.15
C ASP A 41 8.20 19.46 11.50
N ASP A 42 8.36 20.57 12.22
CA ASP A 42 7.25 21.44 12.61
C ASP A 42 6.49 22.03 11.41
N GLY A 43 7.18 22.17 10.27
CA GLY A 43 6.59 22.58 8.99
C GLY A 43 5.93 21.44 8.21
N GLY A 44 5.84 20.24 8.78
CA GLY A 44 5.23 19.06 8.15
C GLY A 44 6.10 18.39 7.09
N ARG A 45 7.36 18.79 6.92
CA ARG A 45 8.26 18.16 5.94
C ARG A 45 8.78 16.84 6.50
N ARG A 46 8.76 15.79 5.66
CA ARG A 46 9.28 14.47 6.03
C ARG A 46 10.77 14.55 6.38
N VAL A 47 11.15 13.90 7.48
CA VAL A 47 12.52 13.79 7.97
C VAL A 47 12.96 12.33 7.90
N HIS A 48 13.97 12.04 7.09
CA HIS A 48 14.52 10.69 6.91
C HIS A 48 15.75 10.41 7.78
N ALA A 49 15.87 11.08 8.92
CA ALA A 49 17.04 10.97 9.78
C ALA A 49 17.07 9.69 10.63
N GLY A 50 15.96 8.95 10.71
CA GLY A 50 15.87 7.75 11.56
C GLY A 50 16.02 8.06 13.05
N ARG A 51 15.77 9.30 13.48
CA ARG A 51 15.95 9.74 14.86
C ARG A 51 14.90 9.08 15.76
N LEU A 52 15.36 8.36 16.76
CA LEU A 52 14.53 7.70 17.76
C LEU A 52 14.61 8.44 19.10
N GLU A 53 13.47 8.65 19.73
CA GLU A 53 13.35 9.21 21.07
C GLU A 53 12.67 8.18 21.97
N ARG A 54 13.20 7.95 23.17
CA ARG A 54 12.58 7.05 24.13
C ARG A 54 12.01 7.88 25.26
N VAL A 55 10.70 7.79 25.45
CA VAL A 55 9.96 8.59 26.43
C VAL A 55 9.19 7.68 27.39
N ASP A 56 8.95 8.19 28.59
CA ASP A 56 8.00 7.56 29.50
C ASP A 56 6.55 7.89 29.10
N ARG A 57 5.59 7.23 29.75
CA ARG A 57 4.16 7.47 29.47
C ARG A 57 3.68 8.85 29.90
N ALA A 58 4.35 9.51 30.85
CA ALA A 58 3.96 10.84 31.32
C ALA A 58 4.33 11.90 30.27
N THR A 59 5.55 11.83 29.76
CA THR A 59 6.05 12.65 28.65
C THR A 59 5.23 12.44 27.39
N LEU A 60 4.81 11.20 27.09
CA LEU A 60 3.92 10.93 25.96
C LEU A 60 2.55 11.58 26.13
N ALA A 61 2.02 11.64 27.37
CA ALA A 61 0.72 12.26 27.66
C ALA A 61 0.74 13.80 27.46
N ASP A 62 1.92 14.41 27.46
CA ASP A 62 2.10 15.83 27.13
C ASP A 62 2.14 16.10 25.62
N LEU A 63 2.21 15.04 24.79
CA LEU A 63 2.16 15.15 23.34
C LEU A 63 0.72 15.07 22.83
N THR A 64 0.45 15.74 21.71
CA THR A 64 -0.87 15.73 21.10
C THR A 64 -1.00 14.53 20.15
N PRO A 65 -1.96 13.60 20.36
CA PRO A 65 -2.25 12.55 19.38
C PRO A 65 -2.73 13.18 18.07
N VAL A 66 -2.22 12.69 16.94
CA VAL A 66 -2.59 13.16 15.60
C VAL A 66 -2.80 11.97 14.66
N GLU A 67 -3.62 12.13 13.62
CA GLU A 67 -3.62 11.17 12.51
C GLU A 67 -2.26 11.16 11.80
N GLY A 68 -1.83 9.98 11.35
CA GLY A 68 -0.55 9.83 10.71
C GLY A 68 -0.51 10.46 9.32
N PRO A 69 0.66 10.95 8.85
CA PRO A 69 0.82 11.42 7.47
C PRO A 69 0.73 10.28 6.42
N ASP A 70 0.52 9.03 6.86
CA ASP A 70 0.28 7.86 6.03
C ASP A 70 -1.22 7.47 5.99
N ASP A 71 -2.08 8.11 6.80
CA ASP A 71 -3.52 7.81 6.86
C ASP A 71 -4.33 8.55 5.77
N ASP A 72 -3.72 9.56 5.13
CA ASP A 72 -4.22 10.18 3.89
C ASP A 72 -3.84 9.31 2.67
N ALA A 73 -4.41 8.11 2.59
CA ALA A 73 -4.34 7.29 1.39
C ALA A 73 -5.13 7.96 0.26
N ASP A 74 -4.50 8.89 -0.47
CA ASP A 74 -5.09 9.51 -1.65
C ASP A 74 -5.29 8.46 -2.76
N ILE A 75 -6.54 8.26 -3.15
CA ILE A 75 -6.94 7.36 -4.24
C ILE A 75 -6.20 7.72 -5.54
N GLY A 76 -5.95 9.01 -5.79
CA GLY A 76 -5.19 9.46 -6.96
C GLY A 76 -3.75 8.94 -6.96
N THR A 77 -3.08 9.06 -5.82
CA THR A 77 -1.73 8.54 -5.61
C THR A 77 -1.68 7.01 -5.75
N ALA A 78 -2.66 6.29 -5.18
CA ALA A 78 -2.76 4.84 -5.34
C ALA A 78 -2.97 4.41 -6.81
N LEU A 79 -3.85 5.11 -7.55
CA LEU A 79 -4.08 4.89 -8.97
C LEU A 79 -2.83 5.19 -9.80
N TYR A 80 -2.10 6.26 -9.49
CA TYR A 80 -0.86 6.62 -10.17
C TYR A 80 0.21 5.52 -10.04
N TYR A 81 0.48 5.05 -8.82
CA TYR A 81 1.46 3.99 -8.61
C TYR A 81 1.04 2.67 -9.23
N SER A 82 -0.27 2.35 -9.19
CA SER A 82 -0.82 1.18 -9.87
C SER A 82 -0.60 1.27 -11.38
N ALA A 83 -1.01 2.38 -12.01
CA ALA A 83 -0.85 2.60 -13.44
C ALA A 83 0.62 2.59 -13.89
N ARG A 84 1.52 3.13 -13.06
CA ARG A 84 2.96 3.14 -13.33
C ARG A 84 3.58 1.73 -13.28
N ALA A 85 3.08 0.84 -12.42
CA ALA A 85 3.64 -0.51 -12.25
C ALA A 85 3.18 -1.49 -13.35
N VAL A 86 1.98 -1.31 -13.90
CA VAL A 86 1.38 -2.24 -14.88
C VAL A 86 2.29 -2.50 -16.10
N PRO A 87 2.86 -1.50 -16.80
CA PRO A 87 3.68 -1.76 -17.98
C PRO A 87 4.89 -2.64 -17.68
N GLY A 88 5.59 -2.39 -16.56
CA GLY A 88 6.73 -3.20 -16.14
C GLY A 88 6.33 -4.65 -15.85
N ASN A 89 5.19 -4.85 -15.18
CA ASN A 89 4.67 -6.17 -14.86
C ASN A 89 4.25 -6.95 -16.11
N LEU A 90 3.64 -6.29 -17.10
CA LEU A 90 3.25 -6.90 -18.37
C LEU A 90 4.48 -7.33 -19.18
N VAL A 91 5.50 -6.46 -19.28
CA VAL A 91 6.76 -6.77 -19.99
C VAL A 91 7.50 -7.93 -19.32
N ALA A 92 7.48 -8.02 -17.99
CA ALA A 92 8.10 -9.11 -17.25
C ALA A 92 7.37 -10.47 -17.39
N ARG A 93 6.15 -10.49 -17.97
CA ARG A 93 5.27 -11.67 -17.99
C ARG A 93 4.74 -11.99 -19.40
N PRO A 94 5.62 -12.13 -20.41
CA PRO A 94 5.21 -12.25 -21.81
C PRO A 94 4.26 -13.44 -22.04
N VAL A 95 4.55 -14.60 -21.45
CA VAL A 95 3.71 -15.81 -21.62
C VAL A 95 2.27 -15.61 -21.11
N GLN A 96 2.09 -14.96 -19.96
CA GLN A 96 0.75 -14.73 -19.40
C GLN A 96 -0.02 -13.71 -20.22
N VAL A 97 0.66 -12.66 -20.70
CA VAL A 97 0.05 -11.66 -21.59
C VAL A 97 -0.35 -12.29 -22.92
N THR A 98 0.52 -13.11 -23.52
CA THR A 98 0.20 -13.83 -24.76
C THR A 98 -1.01 -14.75 -24.58
N LEU A 99 -1.07 -15.51 -23.47
CA LEU A 99 -2.22 -16.36 -23.17
C LEU A 99 -3.50 -15.55 -23.02
N ALA A 100 -3.46 -14.44 -22.27
CA ALA A 100 -4.61 -13.58 -22.08
C ALA A 100 -5.12 -13.01 -23.41
N VAL A 101 -4.22 -12.52 -24.27
CA VAL A 101 -4.55 -12.01 -25.60
C VAL A 101 -5.14 -13.10 -26.50
N ALA A 102 -4.59 -14.31 -26.48
CA ALA A 102 -5.10 -15.42 -27.27
C ALA A 102 -6.52 -15.85 -26.85
N LEU A 103 -6.76 -15.94 -25.53
CA LEU A 103 -8.08 -16.26 -24.97
C LEU A 103 -9.12 -15.16 -25.28
N PHE A 104 -8.72 -13.89 -25.16
CA PHE A 104 -9.57 -12.77 -25.53
C PHE A 104 -9.87 -12.74 -27.03
N ALA A 105 -8.88 -12.98 -27.88
CA ALA A 105 -9.11 -13.09 -29.32
C ALA A 105 -10.08 -14.23 -29.65
N LEU A 106 -9.96 -15.37 -28.96
CA LEU A 106 -10.90 -16.48 -29.11
C LEU A 106 -12.33 -16.09 -28.72
N SER A 107 -12.51 -15.33 -27.63
CA SER A 107 -13.85 -14.86 -27.20
C SER A 107 -14.47 -13.89 -28.22
N VAL A 108 -13.69 -12.96 -28.76
CA VAL A 108 -14.15 -11.94 -29.73
C VAL A 108 -14.50 -12.53 -31.09
N VAL A 109 -13.73 -13.51 -31.56
CA VAL A 109 -13.92 -14.15 -32.87
C VAL A 109 -15.25 -14.91 -32.95
N GLY A 110 -15.75 -15.40 -31.81
CA GLY A 110 -17.10 -15.95 -31.67
C GLY A 110 -17.37 -17.26 -32.44
N PRO A 111 -18.59 -17.81 -32.31
CA PRO A 111 -18.96 -19.10 -32.90
C PRO A 111 -19.04 -19.12 -34.43
N GLY A 112 -18.99 -17.94 -35.08
CA GLY A 112 -19.06 -17.81 -36.54
C GLY A 112 -17.79 -18.24 -37.28
N VAL A 113 -16.66 -18.33 -36.58
CA VAL A 113 -15.36 -18.72 -37.17
C VAL A 113 -14.86 -20.04 -36.58
N VAL A 114 -15.15 -20.30 -35.30
CA VAL A 114 -14.74 -21.52 -34.60
C VAL A 114 -15.98 -22.21 -34.03
N SER A 115 -16.19 -23.47 -34.39
CA SER A 115 -17.28 -24.29 -33.83
C SER A 115 -16.91 -24.77 -32.42
N LEU A 116 -17.19 -23.92 -31.43
CA LEU A 116 -17.07 -24.25 -30.01
C LEU A 116 -18.41 -24.05 -29.29
N PRO A 117 -18.64 -24.72 -28.16
CA PRO A 117 -19.80 -24.46 -27.31
C PRO A 117 -19.81 -23.01 -26.81
N PRO A 118 -20.98 -22.37 -26.63
CA PRO A 118 -21.08 -21.00 -26.09
C PRO A 118 -20.30 -20.81 -24.78
N LEU A 119 -20.38 -21.81 -23.89
CA LEU A 119 -19.68 -21.81 -22.60
C LEU A 119 -18.15 -21.71 -22.73
N ALA A 120 -17.56 -22.18 -23.83
CA ALA A 120 -16.12 -22.07 -24.06
C ALA A 120 -15.69 -20.62 -24.33
N PHE A 121 -16.53 -19.82 -24.99
CA PHE A 121 -16.25 -18.41 -25.24
C PHE A 121 -16.35 -17.59 -23.95
N GLU A 122 -17.37 -17.85 -23.13
CA GLU A 122 -17.54 -17.22 -21.81
C GLU A 122 -16.37 -17.59 -20.87
N ALA A 123 -15.99 -18.87 -20.82
CA ALA A 123 -14.85 -19.30 -20.04
C ALA A 123 -13.54 -18.66 -20.52
N ALA A 124 -13.35 -18.53 -21.85
CA ALA A 124 -12.17 -17.88 -22.41
C ALA A 124 -12.09 -16.39 -22.01
N GLU A 125 -13.21 -15.67 -22.00
CA GLU A 125 -13.27 -14.28 -21.55
C GLU A 125 -12.87 -14.14 -20.07
N VAL A 126 -13.45 -14.97 -19.20
CA VAL A 126 -13.12 -14.96 -17.76
C VAL A 126 -11.65 -15.30 -17.53
N LEU A 127 -11.13 -16.32 -18.23
CA LEU A 127 -9.73 -16.72 -18.12
C LEU A 127 -8.78 -15.67 -18.68
N ALA A 128 -9.16 -14.96 -19.75
CA ALA A 128 -8.39 -13.84 -20.30
C ALA A 128 -8.28 -12.70 -19.28
N ALA A 129 -9.41 -12.29 -18.68
CA ALA A 129 -9.45 -11.25 -17.66
C ALA A 129 -8.61 -11.64 -16.43
N LEU A 130 -8.70 -12.89 -15.97
CA LEU A 130 -7.92 -13.40 -14.85
C LEU A 130 -6.42 -13.42 -15.16
N ALA A 131 -6.03 -13.93 -16.33
CA ALA A 131 -4.64 -13.99 -16.76
C ALA A 131 -4.02 -12.58 -16.89
N LEU A 132 -4.76 -11.64 -17.48
CA LEU A 132 -4.32 -10.25 -17.63
C LEU A 132 -4.23 -9.53 -16.28
N GLY A 133 -5.25 -9.69 -15.42
CA GLY A 133 -5.29 -9.07 -14.10
C GLY A 133 -4.15 -9.56 -13.20
N THR A 134 -3.90 -10.86 -13.16
CA THR A 134 -2.77 -11.42 -12.40
C THR A 134 -1.41 -11.03 -12.97
N ALA A 135 -1.28 -10.89 -14.29
CA ALA A 135 -0.08 -10.35 -14.92
C ALA A 135 0.16 -8.89 -14.51
N ALA A 136 -0.86 -8.03 -14.62
CA ALA A 136 -0.79 -6.61 -14.29
C ALA A 136 -0.52 -6.35 -12.80
N ALA A 137 -1.11 -7.13 -11.90
CA ALA A 137 -0.96 -6.99 -10.45
C ALA A 137 0.42 -7.43 -9.92
N GLY A 138 1.25 -8.08 -10.73
CA GLY A 138 2.59 -8.49 -10.28
C GLY A 138 2.57 -9.59 -9.21
N LEU A 139 1.43 -10.28 -9.00
CA LEU A 139 1.30 -11.32 -7.97
C LEU A 139 2.37 -12.40 -8.15
N PRO A 140 3.08 -12.82 -7.08
CA PRO A 140 4.07 -13.89 -7.17
C PRO A 140 3.39 -15.18 -7.65
N ARG A 141 4.08 -15.94 -8.50
CA ARG A 141 3.66 -17.32 -8.79
C ARG A 141 3.62 -18.03 -7.44
N THR A 142 2.46 -18.50 -7.02
CA THR A 142 2.36 -19.45 -5.91
C THR A 142 3.27 -20.62 -6.27
N GLY A 143 4.42 -20.66 -5.61
CA GLY A 143 5.53 -21.55 -5.91
C GLY A 143 5.10 -23.00 -5.73
N ARG A 144 5.59 -23.83 -6.64
CA ARG A 144 5.59 -25.28 -6.56
C ARG A 144 7.03 -25.72 -6.34
#